data_AF-A0A1Y4HEE0-F1
#
_entry.id   AF-A0A1Y4HEE0-F1
#
_cell.length_a   1.000
_cell.length_b   1.000
_cell.length_c   1.000
_cell.angle_alpha   90.00
_cell.angle_beta   90.00
_cell.angle_gamma   90.00
#
_symmetry.space_group_name_H-M   'P 1'
#
loop_
_entity.id
_entity.type
_entity.pdbx_description
1 polymer ?
#
loop_
_entity_poly.entity_id
_entity_poly.type
_entity_poly.pdbx_seq_one_letter_code
_entity_poly.pdbx_strand_id
1 'polypeptide(L)'
;MSENLMDVRQQTSLQDRVELKFSGVLDTEYSALSEVPTETLKCFAGLLDAYARFNSMTEHALTEYRDQLTAFDQTIQEYQDMLDGKTALPEDMTTEQVQAMLDLVKETRAQFLQDGGKEVNRRLAFSNSYADDRLFNHVASAVLGESFENAGKGADFWRIDPNAEDIYGEIDRALGAVDSLTQTCRQGLGAIATELKRRGYDDSDFMHYYSQWYQSEKPQLLCSDMNALVERTLADLREKSLAISEGIDD
;
A
#
# COMPACT_ATOMS: atom_id res chain seq x y z
N MET A 1 21.85 -13.42 -43.30
CA MET A 1 22.16 -12.47 -42.21
C MET A 1 20.99 -11.51 -42.04
N SER A 2 19.87 -11.98 -41.50
CA SER A 2 18.68 -11.15 -41.26
C SER A 2 17.86 -11.70 -40.08
N GLU A 3 18.56 -12.05 -39.01
CA GLU A 3 17.98 -12.37 -37.70
C GLU A 3 18.90 -11.65 -36.73
N ASN A 4 18.43 -10.56 -36.10
CA ASN A 4 19.00 -9.90 -34.90
C ASN A 4 18.46 -8.48 -34.65
N LEU A 5 17.53 -7.95 -35.47
CA LEU A 5 16.96 -6.61 -35.24
C LEU A 5 15.58 -6.60 -34.55
N MET A 6 14.94 -7.76 -34.39
CA MET A 6 13.58 -7.84 -33.79
C MET A 6 13.59 -8.16 -32.29
N ASP A 7 14.70 -8.64 -31.72
CA ASP A 7 14.71 -9.19 -30.35
C ASP A 7 15.13 -8.19 -29.26
N VAL A 8 15.68 -7.03 -29.64
CA VAL A 8 16.17 -6.02 -28.68
C VAL A 8 15.04 -5.11 -28.16
N ARG A 9 13.86 -5.13 -28.79
CA ARG A 9 12.71 -4.25 -28.39
C ARG A 9 11.84 -4.81 -27.27
N GLN A 10 12.05 -6.04 -26.80
CA GLN A 10 11.16 -6.68 -25.81
C GLN A 10 11.68 -6.71 -24.37
N GLN A 11 12.80 -6.06 -24.05
CA GLN A 11 13.40 -6.08 -22.69
C GLN A 11 13.45 -4.72 -21.98
N THR A 12 12.61 -3.75 -22.35
CA THR A 12 12.44 -2.52 -21.55
C THR A 12 11.28 -2.71 -20.57
N SER A 13 11.53 -2.45 -19.28
CA SER A 13 10.48 -2.53 -18.26
C SER A 13 9.36 -1.54 -18.58
N LEU A 14 8.16 -1.76 -18.02
CA LEU A 14 7.06 -0.79 -18.17
C LEU A 14 7.48 0.61 -17.69
N GLN A 15 8.30 0.69 -16.64
CA GLN A 15 8.88 1.93 -16.14
C GLN A 15 9.77 2.60 -17.18
N ASP A 16 10.75 1.89 -17.74
CA ASP A 16 11.64 2.42 -18.79
C ASP A 16 10.85 2.93 -20.01
N ARG A 17 9.77 2.24 -20.37
CA ARG A 17 8.92 2.63 -21.50
C ARG A 17 8.10 3.89 -21.20
N VAL A 18 7.68 4.09 -19.96
CA VAL A 18 7.00 5.31 -19.52
C VAL A 18 8.00 6.46 -19.47
N GLU A 19 9.14 6.29 -18.82
CA GLU A 19 10.20 7.32 -18.78
C GLU A 19 10.65 7.74 -20.18
N LEU A 20 10.86 6.79 -21.10
CA LEU A 20 11.25 7.11 -22.47
C LEU A 20 10.19 7.97 -23.18
N LYS A 21 8.90 7.69 -22.97
CA LYS A 21 7.79 8.48 -23.52
C LYS A 21 7.72 9.88 -22.91
N PHE A 22 8.16 10.05 -21.67
CA PHE A 22 8.18 11.32 -20.96
C PHE A 22 9.55 12.01 -20.93
N SER A 23 10.57 11.48 -21.63
CA SER A 23 11.94 12.02 -21.64
C SER A 23 12.01 13.52 -21.98
N GLY A 24 11.29 13.96 -23.01
CA GLY A 24 11.21 15.39 -23.35
C GLY A 24 10.56 16.27 -22.27
N VAL A 25 9.70 15.69 -21.43
CA VAL A 25 9.13 16.39 -20.26
C VAL A 25 10.14 16.42 -19.12
N LEU A 26 10.84 15.31 -18.86
CA LEU A 26 11.89 15.20 -17.83
C LEU A 26 13.10 16.13 -18.07
N ASP A 27 13.40 16.41 -19.33
CA ASP A 27 14.50 17.30 -19.74
C ASP A 27 14.09 18.78 -19.77
N THR A 28 12.81 19.09 -19.57
CA THR A 28 12.29 20.46 -19.53
C THR A 28 12.09 20.91 -18.09
N GLU A 29 12.91 21.84 -17.61
CA GLU A 29 12.68 22.46 -16.30
C GLU A 29 11.62 23.56 -16.40
N TYR A 30 10.55 23.43 -15.62
CA TYR A 30 9.53 24.47 -15.48
C TYR A 30 9.78 25.25 -14.20
N SER A 31 9.88 26.58 -14.29
CA SER A 31 10.11 27.44 -13.12
C SER A 31 8.81 27.75 -12.37
N ALA A 32 7.66 27.57 -13.03
CA ALA A 32 6.34 27.71 -12.43
C ALA A 32 5.32 26.79 -13.13
N LEU A 33 4.30 26.37 -12.38
CA LEU A 33 3.17 25.57 -12.90
C LEU A 33 2.48 26.24 -14.11
N SER A 34 2.47 27.57 -14.16
CA SER A 34 1.91 28.34 -15.28
C SER A 34 2.65 28.17 -16.60
N GLU A 35 3.91 27.73 -16.58
CA GLU A 35 4.75 27.50 -17.77
C GLU A 35 4.55 26.10 -18.36
N VAL A 36 4.02 25.16 -17.56
CA VAL A 36 3.77 23.78 -18.00
C VAL A 36 2.67 23.76 -19.06
N PRO A 37 2.85 23.15 -20.24
CA PRO A 37 1.80 23.05 -21.26
C PRO A 37 0.55 22.34 -20.73
N THR A 38 -0.63 22.74 -21.20
CA THR A 38 -1.91 22.18 -20.72
C THR A 38 -1.99 20.67 -20.86
N GLU A 39 -1.54 20.11 -21.99
CA GLU A 39 -1.58 18.66 -22.20
C GLU A 39 -0.61 17.93 -21.25
N THR A 40 0.54 18.54 -20.94
CA THR A 40 1.48 18.03 -19.94
C THR A 40 0.87 18.05 -18.53
N LEU A 41 0.15 19.12 -18.16
CA LEU A 41 -0.59 19.20 -16.89
C LEU A 41 -1.63 18.07 -16.76
N LYS A 42 -2.35 17.76 -17.84
CA LYS A 42 -3.30 16.64 -17.85
C LYS A 42 -2.60 15.29 -17.66
N CYS A 43 -1.45 15.08 -18.30
CA CYS A 43 -0.65 13.88 -18.08
C CYS A 43 -0.13 13.77 -16.64
N PHE A 44 0.34 14.88 -16.06
CA PHE A 44 0.78 14.93 -14.67
C PHE A 44 -0.35 14.57 -13.70
N ALA A 45 -1.57 15.07 -13.92
CA ALA A 45 -2.71 14.67 -13.12
C ALA A 45 -3.05 13.18 -13.27
N GLY A 46 -2.95 12.63 -14.50
CA GLY A 46 -3.00 11.19 -14.79
C GLY A 46 -2.10 10.36 -13.86
N LEU A 47 -0.84 10.76 -13.78
CA LEU A 47 0.18 10.08 -12.98
C LEU A 47 -0.12 10.21 -11.48
N LEU A 48 -0.41 11.43 -11.00
CA LEU A 48 -0.65 11.68 -9.58
C LEU A 48 -1.88 10.95 -9.04
N ASP A 49 -2.98 10.87 -9.78
CA ASP A 49 -4.16 10.13 -9.33
C ASP A 49 -3.92 8.60 -9.39
N ALA A 50 -3.19 8.10 -10.38
CA ALA A 50 -2.78 6.69 -10.39
C ALA A 50 -1.94 6.35 -9.14
N TYR A 51 -0.93 7.17 -8.81
CA TYR A 51 -0.13 6.99 -7.61
C TYR A 51 -0.95 7.10 -6.33
N ALA A 52 -1.83 8.10 -6.21
CA ALA A 52 -2.71 8.25 -5.04
C ALA A 52 -3.59 7.01 -4.80
N ARG A 53 -4.09 6.37 -5.87
CA ARG A 53 -4.85 5.11 -5.75
C ARG A 53 -3.99 3.97 -5.25
N PHE A 54 -2.79 3.77 -5.82
CA PHE A 54 -1.88 2.72 -5.36
C PHE A 54 -1.46 2.90 -3.90
N ASN A 55 -1.21 4.15 -3.50
CA ASN A 55 -0.87 4.48 -2.12
C ASN A 55 -2.06 4.20 -1.19
N SER A 56 -3.28 4.58 -1.57
CA SER A 56 -4.49 4.25 -0.80
C SER A 56 -4.69 2.73 -0.61
N MET A 57 -4.34 1.92 -1.61
CA MET A 57 -4.38 0.45 -1.49
C MET A 57 -3.29 -0.09 -0.56
N THR A 58 -2.15 0.59 -0.49
CA THR A 58 -1.06 0.26 0.44
C THR A 58 -1.44 0.66 1.87
N GLU A 59 -1.99 1.86 2.07
CA GLU A 59 -2.56 2.32 3.35
C GLU A 59 -3.59 1.33 3.88
N HIS A 60 -4.54 0.90 3.04
CA HIS A 60 -5.57 -0.04 3.47
C HIS A 60 -4.98 -1.38 3.93
N ALA A 61 -3.99 -1.92 3.22
CA ALA A 61 -3.34 -3.17 3.63
C ALA A 61 -2.51 -3.04 4.91
N LEU A 62 -1.85 -1.90 5.11
CA LEU A 62 -1.12 -1.61 6.35
C LEU A 62 -2.07 -1.47 7.55
N THR A 63 -3.18 -0.76 7.37
CA THR A 63 -4.23 -0.63 8.39
C THR A 63 -4.83 -1.99 8.73
N GLU A 64 -5.19 -2.79 7.72
CA GLU A 64 -5.73 -4.14 7.97
C GLU A 64 -4.70 -5.02 8.69
N TYR A 65 -3.42 -4.98 8.30
CA TYR A 65 -2.36 -5.72 8.97
C TYR A 65 -2.23 -5.32 10.45
N ARG A 66 -2.27 -4.02 10.76
CA ARG A 66 -2.23 -3.47 12.11
C ARG A 66 -3.45 -3.89 12.94
N ASP A 67 -4.63 -3.76 12.36
CA ASP A 67 -5.89 -4.04 13.03
C ASP A 67 -6.01 -5.53 13.37
N GLN A 68 -5.59 -6.43 12.47
CA GLN A 68 -5.58 -7.87 12.73
C GLN A 68 -4.53 -8.26 13.78
N LEU A 69 -3.34 -7.67 13.77
CA LEU A 69 -2.36 -7.86 14.86
C LEU A 69 -2.92 -7.41 16.21
N THR A 70 -3.60 -6.27 16.23
CA THR A 70 -4.25 -5.73 17.43
C THR A 70 -5.35 -6.68 17.92
N ALA A 71 -6.16 -7.21 17.02
CA ALA A 71 -7.21 -8.18 17.35
C ALA A 71 -6.62 -9.46 17.96
N PHE A 72 -5.53 -10.00 17.39
CA PHE A 72 -4.84 -11.14 17.97
C PHE A 72 -4.30 -10.83 19.37
N ASP A 73 -3.65 -9.68 19.55
CA ASP A 73 -3.09 -9.28 20.86
C ASP A 73 -4.20 -9.13 21.91
N GLN A 74 -5.36 -8.61 21.53
CA GLN A 74 -6.53 -8.54 22.40
C GLN A 74 -7.04 -9.93 22.78
N THR A 75 -7.20 -10.85 21.82
CA THR A 75 -7.63 -12.23 22.11
C THR A 75 -6.63 -12.98 22.99
N ILE A 76 -5.33 -12.77 22.78
CA ILE A 76 -4.27 -13.33 23.66
C ILE A 76 -4.45 -12.82 25.09
N GLN A 77 -4.67 -11.52 25.27
CA GLN A 77 -4.88 -10.91 26.58
C GLN A 77 -6.16 -11.44 27.26
N GLU A 78 -7.25 -11.60 26.50
CA GLU A 78 -8.51 -12.14 27.00
C GLU A 78 -8.33 -13.56 27.58
N TYR A 79 -7.64 -14.46 26.85
CA TYR A 79 -7.35 -15.80 27.36
C TYR A 79 -6.39 -15.79 28.55
N GLN A 80 -5.38 -14.90 28.56
CA GLN A 80 -4.50 -14.76 29.71
C GLN A 80 -5.26 -14.29 30.96
N ASP A 81 -6.17 -13.34 30.82
CA ASP A 81 -6.97 -12.86 31.95
C ASP A 81 -7.94 -13.92 32.49
N MET A 82 -8.43 -14.82 31.64
CA MET A 82 -9.18 -16.01 32.07
C MET A 82 -8.31 -16.98 32.88
N LEU A 83 -7.10 -17.28 32.41
CA LEU A 83 -6.16 -18.16 33.10
C LEU A 83 -5.64 -17.57 34.42
N ASP A 84 -5.51 -16.25 34.50
CA ASP A 84 -5.17 -15.51 35.71
C ASP A 84 -6.36 -15.38 36.69
N GLY A 85 -7.56 -15.83 36.31
CA GLY A 85 -8.78 -15.73 37.11
C GLY A 85 -9.34 -14.32 37.25
N LYS A 86 -8.89 -13.36 36.42
CA LYS A 86 -9.43 -11.99 36.37
C LYS A 86 -10.77 -11.95 35.63
N THR A 87 -10.95 -12.86 34.69
CA THR A 87 -12.19 -13.04 33.91
C THR A 87 -12.70 -14.46 34.15
N ALA A 88 -14.03 -14.62 34.24
CA ALA A 88 -14.62 -15.95 34.36
C ALA A 88 -14.38 -16.78 33.08
N LEU A 89 -14.13 -18.07 33.24
CA LEU A 89 -14.13 -19.01 32.13
C LEU A 89 -15.54 -19.13 31.51
N PRO A 90 -15.64 -19.32 30.19
CA PRO A 90 -16.88 -19.76 29.57
C PRO A 90 -17.41 -21.05 30.23
N GLU A 91 -18.73 -21.17 30.39
CA GLU A 91 -19.35 -22.29 31.13
C GLU A 91 -19.03 -23.67 30.53
N ASP A 92 -18.66 -23.70 29.25
CA ASP A 92 -18.37 -24.87 28.42
C ASP A 92 -16.87 -25.13 28.18
N MET A 93 -15.97 -24.37 28.80
CA MET A 93 -14.53 -24.51 28.62
C MET A 93 -13.77 -24.85 29.90
N THR A 94 -12.83 -25.79 29.80
CA THR A 94 -11.87 -26.06 30.87
C THR A 94 -10.66 -25.12 30.80
N THR A 95 -9.88 -25.06 31.88
CA THR A 95 -8.64 -24.27 31.92
C THR A 95 -7.62 -24.79 30.90
N GLU A 96 -7.55 -26.11 30.70
CA GLU A 96 -6.68 -26.74 29.71
C GLU A 96 -7.07 -26.35 28.28
N GLN A 97 -8.37 -26.30 27.98
CA GLN A 97 -8.84 -25.85 26.66
C GLN A 97 -8.50 -24.38 26.42
N VAL A 98 -8.66 -23.50 27.42
CA VAL A 98 -8.27 -22.09 27.30
C VAL A 98 -6.76 -21.93 27.11
N GLN A 99 -5.94 -22.74 27.79
CA GLN A 99 -4.49 -22.75 27.58
C GLN A 99 -4.12 -23.18 26.15
N ALA A 100 -4.77 -24.24 25.62
CA ALA A 100 -4.55 -24.68 24.25
C ALA A 100 -4.96 -23.61 23.22
N MET A 101 -6.09 -22.92 23.44
CA MET A 101 -6.54 -21.81 22.61
C MET A 101 -5.56 -20.62 22.65
N LEU A 102 -5.03 -20.29 23.82
CA LEU A 102 -4.00 -19.26 23.98
C LEU A 102 -2.74 -19.58 23.17
N ASP A 103 -2.26 -20.82 23.25
CA ASP A 103 -1.06 -21.24 22.53
C ASP A 103 -1.28 -21.23 21.01
N LEU A 104 -2.44 -21.71 20.55
CA LEU A 104 -2.84 -21.66 19.15
C LEU A 104 -2.93 -20.22 18.62
N VAL A 105 -3.53 -19.30 19.37
CA VAL A 105 -3.65 -17.90 18.93
C VAL A 105 -2.28 -17.23 18.90
N LYS A 106 -1.39 -17.50 19.86
CA LYS A 106 -0.02 -16.99 19.83
C LYS A 106 0.77 -17.47 18.61
N GLU A 107 0.67 -18.76 18.29
CA GLU A 107 1.29 -19.32 17.09
C GLU A 107 0.73 -18.68 15.82
N THR A 108 -0.60 -18.58 15.73
CA THR A 108 -1.30 -17.96 14.59
C THR A 108 -0.89 -16.50 14.41
N ARG A 109 -0.83 -15.74 15.50
CA ARG A 109 -0.38 -14.34 15.53
C ARG A 109 1.07 -14.19 15.06
N ALA A 110 1.96 -15.10 15.47
CA ALA A 110 3.35 -15.11 15.02
C ALA A 110 3.48 -15.43 13.53
N GLN A 111 2.69 -16.37 13.01
CA GLN A 111 2.66 -16.68 11.58
C GLN A 111 2.11 -15.49 10.76
N PHE A 112 1.00 -14.90 11.21
CA PHE A 112 0.38 -13.75 10.58
C PHE A 112 1.32 -12.53 10.56
N LEU A 113 2.04 -12.28 11.67
CA LEU A 113 3.07 -11.25 11.74
C LEU A 113 4.09 -11.40 10.59
N GLN A 114 4.61 -12.61 10.38
CA GLN A 114 5.63 -12.84 9.35
C GLN A 114 5.08 -12.78 7.92
N ASP A 115 3.93 -13.41 7.67
CA ASP A 115 3.37 -13.47 6.32
C ASP A 115 2.69 -12.17 5.90
N GLY A 116 1.95 -11.54 6.81
CA GLY A 116 1.40 -10.20 6.62
C GLY A 116 2.51 -9.19 6.38
N GLY A 117 3.62 -9.28 7.13
CA GLY A 117 4.81 -8.45 6.94
C GLY A 117 5.42 -8.58 5.53
N LYS A 118 5.45 -9.78 4.94
CA LYS A 118 5.92 -9.98 3.56
C LYS A 118 4.96 -9.34 2.54
N GLU A 119 3.66 -9.50 2.73
CA GLU A 119 2.63 -8.98 1.82
C GLU A 119 2.61 -7.45 1.83
N VAL A 120 2.61 -6.82 3.01
CA VAL A 120 2.67 -5.35 3.08
C VAL A 120 4.00 -4.82 2.55
N ASN A 121 5.12 -5.49 2.78
CA ASN A 121 6.42 -5.12 2.22
C ASN A 121 6.44 -5.18 0.68
N ARG A 122 5.71 -6.13 0.08
CA ARG A 122 5.56 -6.19 -1.38
C ARG A 122 4.83 -4.95 -1.91
N ARG A 123 3.83 -4.44 -1.20
CA ARG A 123 3.10 -3.21 -1.55
C ARG A 123 3.96 -1.96 -1.34
N LEU A 124 4.65 -1.90 -0.20
CA LEU A 124 5.59 -0.83 0.13
C LEU A 124 6.73 -0.72 -0.88
N ALA A 125 7.15 -1.82 -1.52
CA ALA A 125 8.12 -1.78 -2.61
C ALA A 125 7.64 -0.93 -3.80
N PHE A 126 6.34 -0.94 -4.12
CA PHE A 126 5.78 -0.03 -5.14
C PHE A 126 5.79 1.42 -4.68
N SER A 127 5.41 1.69 -3.43
CA SER A 127 5.44 3.05 -2.85
C SER A 127 6.86 3.62 -2.86
N ASN A 128 7.85 2.82 -2.44
CA ASN A 128 9.27 3.17 -2.53
C ASN A 128 9.71 3.44 -3.97
N SER A 129 9.32 2.57 -4.91
CA SER A 129 9.66 2.76 -6.32
C SER A 129 9.14 4.08 -6.87
N TYR A 130 7.99 4.56 -6.42
CA TYR A 130 7.43 5.85 -6.84
C TYR A 130 8.08 7.03 -6.12
N ALA A 131 8.38 6.90 -4.83
CA ALA A 131 9.09 7.94 -4.08
C ALA A 131 10.48 8.22 -4.68
N ASP A 132 11.15 7.19 -5.20
CA ASP A 132 12.45 7.29 -5.86
C ASP A 132 12.35 7.50 -7.39
N ASP A 133 11.12 7.52 -7.95
CA ASP A 133 10.91 7.67 -9.38
C ASP A 133 11.23 9.10 -9.85
N ARG A 134 12.04 9.22 -10.91
CA ARG A 134 12.48 10.53 -11.42
C ARG A 134 11.32 11.32 -12.00
N LEU A 135 10.36 10.66 -12.63
CA LEU A 135 9.17 11.30 -13.19
C LEU A 135 8.24 11.78 -12.08
N PHE A 136 8.00 10.97 -11.04
CA PHE A 136 7.24 11.44 -9.88
C PHE A 136 7.88 12.66 -9.24
N ASN A 137 9.18 12.63 -8.96
CA ASN A 137 9.89 13.73 -8.33
C ASN A 137 9.90 15.00 -9.19
N HIS A 138 10.03 14.85 -10.51
CA HIS A 138 9.91 15.96 -11.44
C HIS A 138 8.51 16.58 -11.42
N VAL A 139 7.46 15.75 -11.45
CA VAL A 139 6.06 16.22 -11.39
C VAL A 139 5.77 16.91 -10.06
N ALA A 140 6.15 16.30 -8.94
CA ALA A 140 5.97 16.88 -7.61
C ALA A 140 6.66 18.24 -7.51
N SER A 141 7.92 18.33 -7.96
CA SER A 141 8.68 19.58 -7.98
C SER A 141 8.05 20.65 -8.88
N ALA A 142 7.62 20.27 -10.09
CA ALA A 142 7.01 21.20 -11.05
C ALA A 142 5.65 21.73 -10.57
N VAL A 143 4.92 20.94 -9.78
CA VAL A 143 3.56 21.26 -9.35
C VAL A 143 3.52 21.94 -7.99
N LEU A 144 4.35 21.50 -7.05
CA LEU A 144 4.36 21.97 -5.67
C LEU A 144 5.53 22.92 -5.37
N GLY A 145 6.54 22.98 -6.25
CA GLY A 145 7.72 23.82 -6.05
C GLY A 145 8.72 23.25 -5.04
N GLU A 146 8.49 22.03 -4.55
CA GLU A 146 9.35 21.34 -3.58
C GLU A 146 9.49 19.85 -3.90
N SER A 147 10.59 19.26 -3.45
CA SER A 147 10.80 17.81 -3.55
C SER A 147 9.97 17.09 -2.49
N PHE A 148 9.49 15.90 -2.82
CA PHE A 148 8.82 15.03 -1.87
C PHE A 148 9.74 14.67 -0.69
N GLU A 149 9.22 14.79 0.54
CA GLU A 149 9.99 14.67 1.79
C GLU A 149 10.69 13.30 1.95
N ASN A 150 10.07 12.22 1.48
CA ASN A 150 10.60 10.87 1.60
C ASN A 150 11.30 10.37 0.33
N ALA A 151 11.58 11.25 -0.64
CA ALA A 151 12.36 10.90 -1.82
C ALA A 151 13.80 10.49 -1.44
N GLY A 152 14.31 9.41 -2.03
CA GLY A 152 15.69 8.96 -1.85
C GLY A 152 16.00 8.32 -0.49
N LYS A 153 14.98 8.04 0.33
CA LYS A 153 15.17 7.38 1.64
C LYS A 153 15.57 5.91 1.51
N GLY A 154 15.32 5.30 0.35
CA GLY A 154 15.69 3.93 0.01
C GLY A 154 14.81 2.86 0.65
N ALA A 155 14.93 1.62 0.15
CA ALA A 155 14.01 0.53 0.46
C ALA A 155 13.90 0.18 1.95
N ASP A 156 14.99 0.31 2.71
CA ASP A 156 15.00 -0.04 4.14
C ASP A 156 14.13 0.90 4.98
N PHE A 157 13.99 2.17 4.58
CA PHE A 157 13.08 3.11 5.25
C PHE A 157 11.61 2.71 5.09
N TRP A 158 11.26 2.22 3.90
CA TRP A 158 9.89 1.86 3.52
C TRP A 158 9.46 0.51 4.07
N ARG A 159 10.39 -0.41 4.28
CA ARG A 159 10.08 -1.76 4.74
C ARG A 159 9.73 -1.77 6.24
N ILE A 160 8.84 -2.70 6.57
CA ILE A 160 8.55 -3.12 7.94
C ILE A 160 9.48 -4.29 8.27
N ASP A 161 10.20 -4.20 9.39
CA ASP A 161 10.84 -5.37 9.99
C ASP A 161 9.85 -6.10 10.91
N PRO A 162 9.34 -7.29 10.53
CA PRO A 162 8.42 -8.04 11.39
C PRO A 162 9.07 -8.54 12.69
N ASN A 163 10.39 -8.45 12.82
CA ASN A 163 11.12 -8.82 14.04
C ASN A 163 11.48 -7.62 14.92
N ALA A 164 11.04 -6.41 14.55
CA ALA A 164 11.23 -5.24 15.38
C ALA A 164 10.56 -5.41 16.75
N GLU A 165 11.19 -4.86 17.78
CA GLU A 165 10.63 -4.84 19.14
C GLU A 165 9.31 -4.07 19.18
N ASP A 166 9.20 -2.99 18.42
CA ASP A 166 8.00 -2.18 18.27
C ASP A 166 7.42 -2.31 16.84
N ILE A 167 6.71 -3.42 16.60
CA ILE A 167 6.04 -3.66 15.31
C ILE A 167 4.99 -2.58 14.99
N TYR A 168 4.30 -2.05 16.00
CA TYR A 168 3.28 -1.02 15.78
C TYR A 168 3.92 0.30 15.36
N GLY A 169 5.06 0.66 15.94
CA GLY A 169 5.87 1.79 15.50
C GLY A 169 6.41 1.64 14.07
N GLU A 170 6.83 0.43 13.66
CA GLU A 170 7.21 0.14 12.26
C GLU A 170 6.04 0.37 11.30
N ILE A 171 4.84 -0.14 11.63
CA ILE A 171 3.65 0.01 10.80
C ILE A 171 3.20 1.47 10.75
N ASP A 172 3.19 2.18 11.88
CA ASP A 172 2.78 3.58 11.96
C ASP A 172 3.75 4.49 11.18
N ARG A 173 5.06 4.20 11.21
CA ARG A 173 6.04 4.87 10.35
C ARG A 173 5.72 4.65 8.87
N ALA A 174 5.51 3.40 8.46
CA ALA A 174 5.21 3.07 7.07
C ALA A 174 3.90 3.73 6.61
N LEU A 175 2.86 3.71 7.45
CA LEU A 175 1.60 4.42 7.22
C LEU A 175 1.82 5.93 7.03
N GLY A 176 2.59 6.57 7.91
CA GLY A 176 2.91 7.99 7.79
C GLY A 176 3.66 8.33 6.50
N ALA A 177 4.59 7.47 6.08
CA ALA A 177 5.32 7.64 4.81
C ALA A 177 4.39 7.53 3.58
N VAL A 178 3.48 6.56 3.58
CA VAL A 178 2.49 6.37 2.50
C VAL A 178 1.44 7.49 2.49
N ASP A 179 0.94 7.93 3.66
CA ASP A 179 0.01 9.07 3.74
C ASP A 179 0.67 10.34 3.21
N SER A 180 1.93 10.61 3.56
CA SER A 180 2.68 11.75 3.01
C SER A 180 2.77 11.72 1.46
N LEU A 181 3.01 10.54 0.88
CA LEU A 181 2.96 10.29 -0.57
C LEU A 181 1.57 10.60 -1.14
N THR A 182 0.51 10.10 -0.50
CA THR A 182 -0.88 10.34 -0.90
C THR A 182 -1.26 11.82 -0.84
N GLN A 183 -0.88 12.52 0.23
CA GLN A 183 -1.12 13.96 0.40
C GLN A 183 -0.41 14.77 -0.68
N THR A 184 0.84 14.44 -0.98
CA THR A 184 1.62 15.06 -2.08
C THR A 184 0.87 14.93 -3.40
N CYS A 185 0.37 13.73 -3.71
CA CYS A 185 -0.42 13.51 -4.93
C CYS A 185 -1.71 14.35 -4.95
N ARG A 186 -2.46 14.36 -3.83
CA ARG A 186 -3.71 15.13 -3.72
C ARG A 186 -3.51 16.63 -3.84
N GLN A 187 -2.46 17.16 -3.21
CA GLN A 187 -2.09 18.58 -3.32
C GLN A 187 -1.71 18.92 -4.75
N GLY A 188 -0.91 18.08 -5.40
CA GLY A 188 -0.52 18.29 -6.79
C GLY A 188 -1.71 18.28 -7.75
N LEU A 189 -2.65 17.34 -7.57
CA LEU A 189 -3.91 17.32 -8.31
C LEU A 189 -4.73 18.60 -8.13
N GLY A 190 -4.83 19.10 -6.89
CA GLY A 190 -5.53 20.35 -6.60
C GLY A 190 -4.88 21.58 -7.25
N ALA A 191 -3.55 21.65 -7.25
CA ALA A 191 -2.79 22.72 -7.90
C ALA A 191 -2.99 22.69 -9.43
N ILE A 192 -2.90 21.51 -10.04
CA ILE A 192 -3.15 21.32 -11.48
C ILE A 192 -4.58 21.72 -11.84
N ALA A 193 -5.58 21.27 -11.09
CA ALA A 193 -6.97 21.61 -11.33
C ALA A 193 -7.20 23.13 -11.28
N THR A 194 -6.60 23.81 -10.29
CA THR A 194 -6.66 25.27 -10.16
C THR A 194 -6.05 25.97 -11.38
N GLU A 195 -4.90 25.51 -11.86
CA GLU A 195 -4.24 26.10 -13.03
C GLU A 195 -5.01 25.83 -14.34
N LEU A 196 -5.55 24.63 -14.52
CA LEU A 196 -6.39 24.29 -15.68
C LEU A 196 -7.65 25.16 -15.71
N LYS A 197 -8.28 25.38 -14.56
CA LYS A 197 -9.42 26.29 -14.42
C LYS A 197 -9.05 27.73 -14.77
N ARG A 198 -7.90 28.21 -14.31
CA ARG A 198 -7.38 29.55 -14.68
C ARG A 198 -7.20 29.71 -16.19
N ARG A 199 -6.86 28.62 -16.89
CA ARG A 199 -6.71 28.57 -18.37
C ARG A 199 -8.03 28.42 -19.13
N GLY A 200 -9.17 28.30 -18.43
CA GLY A 200 -10.49 28.18 -19.04
C GLY A 200 -10.91 26.74 -19.36
N TYR A 201 -10.26 25.73 -18.79
CA TYR A 201 -10.74 24.34 -18.83
C TYR A 201 -11.69 24.11 -17.65
N ASP A 202 -12.93 23.70 -17.92
CA ASP A 202 -13.93 23.45 -16.87
C ASP A 202 -13.75 22.05 -16.26
N ASP A 203 -14.12 21.88 -14.99
CA ASP A 203 -13.91 20.63 -14.22
C ASP A 203 -14.55 19.40 -14.91
N SER A 204 -15.63 19.60 -15.66
CA SER A 204 -16.38 18.53 -16.32
C SER A 204 -15.63 17.87 -17.49
N ASP A 205 -14.91 18.65 -18.30
CA ASP A 205 -14.18 18.12 -19.47
C ASP A 205 -12.90 17.39 -19.04
N PHE A 206 -12.25 17.90 -17.98
CA PHE A 206 -11.09 17.28 -17.39
C PHE A 206 -11.43 15.93 -16.73
N MET A 207 -12.47 15.89 -15.89
CA MET A 207 -12.93 14.63 -15.26
C MET A 207 -13.49 13.64 -16.29
N HIS A 208 -14.09 14.11 -17.38
CA HIS A 208 -14.55 13.26 -18.48
C HIS A 208 -13.39 12.63 -19.27
N TYR A 209 -12.38 13.42 -19.66
CA TYR A 209 -11.15 12.93 -20.29
C TYR A 209 -10.43 11.91 -19.40
N TYR A 210 -10.36 12.19 -18.10
CA TYR A 210 -9.79 11.31 -17.09
C TYR A 210 -10.54 9.96 -17.01
N SER A 211 -11.87 10.00 -16.97
CA SER A 211 -12.71 8.80 -16.92
C SER A 211 -12.56 7.90 -18.16
N GLN A 212 -12.37 8.48 -19.35
CA GLN A 212 -12.23 7.71 -20.60
C GLN A 212 -10.85 7.06 -20.75
N TRP A 213 -9.76 7.80 -20.48
CA TRP A 213 -8.41 7.24 -20.53
C TRP A 213 -8.24 6.12 -19.50
N TYR A 214 -8.75 6.32 -18.28
CA TYR A 214 -8.72 5.36 -17.18
C TYR A 214 -9.58 4.10 -17.41
N GLN A 215 -10.76 4.23 -18.03
CA GLN A 215 -11.60 3.06 -18.36
C GLN A 215 -10.96 2.12 -19.38
N SER A 216 -9.99 2.62 -20.17
CA SER A 216 -9.26 1.83 -21.16
C SER A 216 -8.10 1.00 -20.59
N GLU A 217 -7.60 1.33 -19.40
CA GLU A 217 -6.50 0.64 -18.70
C GLU A 217 -6.87 0.37 -17.22
N LYS A 218 -7.72 -0.63 -16.96
CA LYS A 218 -8.10 -1.06 -15.61
C LYS A 218 -6.94 -1.74 -14.86
N PRO A 219 -6.72 -1.42 -13.57
CA PRO A 219 -6.20 -2.37 -12.59
C PRO A 219 -7.33 -2.78 -11.63
N GLN A 220 -8.15 -3.78 -12.01
CA GLN A 220 -9.21 -4.34 -11.14
C GLN A 220 -8.73 -5.49 -10.24
N LEU A 221 -7.43 -5.58 -9.90
CA LEU A 221 -6.86 -6.84 -9.39
C LEU A 221 -5.93 -6.76 -8.17
N LEU A 222 -5.81 -5.65 -7.44
CA LEU A 222 -4.69 -5.52 -6.49
C LEU A 222 -5.06 -5.42 -4.99
N CYS A 223 -6.34 -5.57 -4.61
CA CYS A 223 -6.74 -5.65 -3.19
C CYS A 223 -7.03 -7.08 -2.69
N SER A 224 -6.88 -8.11 -3.54
CA SER A 224 -7.26 -9.49 -3.18
C SER A 224 -6.33 -10.14 -2.17
N ASP A 225 -5.03 -9.82 -2.21
CA ASP A 225 -4.03 -10.73 -1.63
C ASP A 225 -3.95 -10.63 -0.10
N MET A 226 -4.05 -9.43 0.47
CA MET A 226 -4.13 -9.23 1.93
C MET A 226 -5.45 -9.77 2.50
N ASN A 227 -6.58 -9.47 1.85
CA ASN A 227 -7.88 -10.01 2.27
C ASN A 227 -7.91 -11.53 2.19
N ALA A 228 -7.36 -12.12 1.13
CA ALA A 228 -7.25 -13.56 1.00
C ALA A 228 -6.29 -14.19 2.02
N LEU A 229 -5.26 -13.47 2.47
CA LEU A 229 -4.40 -13.93 3.57
C LEU A 229 -5.18 -13.93 4.89
N VAL A 230 -5.83 -12.82 5.23
CA VAL A 230 -6.67 -12.68 6.43
C VAL A 230 -7.75 -13.77 6.48
N GLU A 231 -8.52 -13.94 5.40
CA GLU A 231 -9.57 -14.96 5.32
C GLU A 231 -9.03 -16.38 5.53
N ARG A 232 -7.86 -16.69 4.93
CA ARG A 232 -7.23 -18.01 5.10
C ARG A 232 -6.72 -18.22 6.52
N THR A 233 -6.08 -17.23 7.12
CA THR A 233 -5.61 -17.30 8.50
C THR A 233 -6.77 -17.45 9.48
N LEU A 234 -7.86 -16.70 9.29
CA LEU A 234 -9.05 -16.80 10.14
C LEU A 234 -9.78 -18.13 9.97
N ALA A 235 -9.82 -18.69 8.75
CA ALA A 235 -10.43 -20.00 8.51
C ALA A 235 -9.65 -21.12 9.22
N ASP A 236 -8.33 -21.14 9.08
CA ASP A 236 -7.44 -22.12 9.75
C ASP A 236 -7.54 -22.02 11.27
N LEU A 237 -7.54 -20.79 11.81
CA LEU A 237 -7.75 -20.57 13.23
C LEU A 237 -9.08 -21.16 13.71
N ARG A 238 -10.19 -20.86 13.02
CA ARG A 238 -11.53 -21.34 13.40
C ARG A 238 -11.61 -22.86 13.42
N GLU A 239 -11.06 -23.52 12.39
CA GLU A 239 -11.04 -24.98 12.27
C GLU A 239 -10.31 -25.62 13.46
N LYS A 240 -9.09 -25.14 13.76
CA LYS A 240 -8.29 -25.65 14.88
C LYS A 240 -8.92 -25.35 16.23
N SER A 241 -9.56 -24.18 16.38
CA SER A 241 -10.29 -23.82 17.60
C SER A 241 -11.46 -24.76 17.90
N LEU A 242 -12.16 -25.18 16.84
CA LEU A 242 -13.28 -26.11 16.95
C LEU A 242 -12.81 -27.48 17.44
N ALA A 243 -11.70 -27.99 16.89
CA ALA A 243 -11.11 -29.26 17.30
C ALA A 243 -10.72 -29.27 18.79
N ILE A 244 -10.14 -28.17 19.29
CA ILE A 244 -9.80 -28.00 20.71
C ILE A 244 -11.05 -27.98 21.60
N SER A 245 -12.10 -27.29 21.15
CA SER A 245 -13.36 -27.16 21.88
C SER A 245 -14.13 -28.50 21.93
N GLU A 246 -14.06 -29.30 20.87
CA GLU A 246 -14.71 -30.60 20.77
C GLU A 246 -13.93 -31.74 21.46
N GLY A 247 -12.71 -31.49 21.93
CA GLY A 247 -11.88 -32.47 22.64
C GLY A 247 -11.46 -33.65 21.75
N ILE A 248 -11.31 -33.41 20.44
CA ILE A 248 -10.83 -34.42 19.50
C ILE A 248 -9.30 -34.47 19.61
N ASP A 249 -8.82 -35.28 20.56
CA ASP A 249 -7.44 -35.77 20.55
C ASP A 249 -7.25 -36.66 19.32
N ASP A 250 -6.27 -36.33 18.47
CA ASP A 250 -5.74 -37.21 17.40
C ASP A 250 -5.29 -38.58 17.94
#